data_AF-M3VHD4-F1
#
_entry.id   AF-M3VHD4-F1
#
_cell.length_a   1.000
_cell.length_b   1.000
_cell.length_c   1.000
_cell.angle_alpha   90.00
_cell.angle_beta   90.00
_cell.angle_gamma   90.00
#
_symmetry.space_group_name_H-M   'P 1'
#
loop_
_entity.id
_entity.type
_entity.pdbx_description
1 polymer ?
#
loop_
_entity_poly.entity_id
_entity_poly.type
_entity_poly.pdbx_seq_one_letter_code
_entity_poly.pdbx_strand_id
1 'polypeptide(L)'
;MIFWAFYFTVLMTQLFLIGWTCNEIKIQSGAIGNALFQSNWYLLNHETQKLVQMVILRTRRDLTMSIGFFGAMTTDSVILVLKGAYSYINLMNPRN
;
A
#
# COMPACT_ATOMS: atom_id res chain seq x y z
N MET A 1 -6.59 -33.05 -0.44
CA MET A 1 -5.34 -32.33 -0.79
C MET A 1 -5.58 -31.22 -1.81
N ILE A 2 -6.29 -31.48 -2.92
CA ILE A 2 -6.56 -30.47 -3.97
C ILE A 2 -7.20 -29.17 -3.44
N PHE A 3 -8.18 -29.25 -2.54
CA PHE A 3 -8.88 -28.08 -2.00
C PHE A 3 -7.94 -27.14 -1.22
N TRP A 4 -7.10 -27.71 -0.35
CA TRP A 4 -6.12 -26.94 0.43
C TRP A 4 -5.08 -26.26 -0.45
N ALA A 5 -4.61 -26.94 -1.50
CA ALA A 5 -3.68 -26.36 -2.45
C ALA A 5 -4.30 -25.19 -3.23
N PHE A 6 -5.56 -25.34 -3.68
CA PHE A 6 -6.28 -24.26 -4.36
C PHE A 6 -6.50 -23.06 -3.43
N TYR A 7 -6.95 -23.31 -2.20
CA TYR A 7 -7.17 -22.26 -1.21
C TYR A 7 -5.89 -21.48 -0.89
N PHE A 8 -4.77 -22.18 -0.67
CA PHE A 8 -3.48 -21.54 -0.42
C PHE A 8 -3.02 -20.70 -1.62
N THR A 9 -3.19 -21.22 -2.83
CA THR A 9 -2.80 -20.50 -4.06
C THR A 9 -3.58 -19.20 -4.21
N VAL A 10 -4.91 -19.23 -4.04
CA VAL A 10 -5.76 -18.04 -4.12
C VAL A 10 -5.37 -17.00 -3.06
N LEU A 11 -5.11 -17.43 -1.82
CA LEU A 11 -4.65 -16.54 -0.76
C LEU A 11 -3.32 -15.85 -1.09
N MET A 12 -2.34 -16.59 -1.60
CA MET A 12 -1.07 -16.03 -2.02
C MET A 12 -1.24 -15.02 -3.17
N THR A 13 -2.10 -15.33 -4.15
CA THR A 13 -2.40 -14.40 -5.25
C THR A 13 -3.08 -13.13 -4.73
N GLN A 14 -4.04 -13.25 -3.82
CA GLN A 14 -4.73 -12.10 -3.22
C GLN A 14 -3.75 -11.19 -2.45
N LEU A 15 -2.89 -11.78 -1.60
CA LEU A 15 -1.88 -11.04 -0.85
C LEU A 15 -0.90 -10.31 -1.78
N PHE A 16 -0.48 -10.96 -2.86
CA PHE A 16 0.41 -10.36 -3.84
C PHE A 16 -0.25 -9.18 -4.58
N LEU A 17 -1.48 -9.36 -5.07
CA LEU A 17 -2.22 -8.30 -5.78
C LEU A 17 -2.43 -7.06 -4.90
N ILE A 18 -2.83 -7.27 -3.65
CA ILE A 18 -3.08 -6.14 -2.74
C ILE A 18 -1.76 -5.44 -2.38
N GLY A 19 -0.71 -6.21 -2.05
CA GLY A 19 0.60 -5.63 -1.75
C GLY A 19 1.18 -4.82 -2.93
N TRP A 20 1.04 -5.34 -4.15
CA TRP A 20 1.48 -4.66 -5.37
C TRP A 20 0.69 -3.37 -5.64
N THR A 21 -0.63 -3.44 -5.61
CA THR A 21 -1.51 -2.28 -5.89
C THR A 21 -1.31 -1.17 -4.87
N CYS A 22 -1.19 -1.48 -3.58
CA CYS A 22 -0.91 -0.46 -2.56
C CYS A 22 0.45 0.20 -2.76
N ASN A 23 1.48 -0.55 -3.19
CA ASN A 23 2.79 0.01 -3.50
C ASN A 23 2.74 0.96 -4.71
N GLU A 24 2.06 0.55 -5.78
CA GLU A 24 1.86 1.39 -6.97
C GLU A 24 1.07 2.66 -6.65
N ILE A 25 -0.02 2.56 -5.89
CA ILE A 25 -0.80 3.73 -5.46
C ILE A 25 0.06 4.72 -4.67
N LYS A 26 0.93 4.22 -3.78
CA LYS A 26 1.86 5.06 -3.02
C LYS A 26 2.85 5.79 -3.95
N ILE A 27 3.46 5.07 -4.89
CA ILE A 27 4.40 5.65 -5.86
C ILE A 27 3.71 6.71 -6.72
N GLN A 28 2.54 6.39 -7.27
CA GLN A 28 1.78 7.31 -8.13
C GLN A 28 1.28 8.53 -7.37
N SER A 29 0.81 8.36 -6.13
CA SER A 29 0.40 9.49 -5.26
C SER A 29 1.54 10.49 -5.06
N GLY A 30 2.76 10.00 -4.81
CA GLY A 30 3.94 10.87 -4.69
C GLY A 30 4.34 11.52 -6.01
N ALA A 31 4.28 10.76 -7.11
CA ALA A 31 4.62 11.25 -8.45
C ALA A 31 3.68 12.37 -8.91
N ILE A 32 2.37 12.27 -8.63
CA ILE A 32 1.37 13.30 -8.96
C ILE A 32 1.69 14.61 -8.22
N GLY A 33 2.03 14.53 -6.92
CA GLY A 33 2.43 15.70 -6.14
C GLY A 33 3.68 16.39 -6.70
N ASN A 34 4.67 15.60 -7.13
CA ASN A 34 5.90 16.13 -7.73
C ASN A 34 5.65 16.74 -9.12
N ALA A 35 4.84 16.09 -9.97
CA ALA A 35 4.47 16.60 -11.29
C ALA A 35 3.68 17.92 -11.19
N LEU A 36 2.75 18.03 -10.22
CA LEU A 36 2.04 19.28 -9.94
C LEU A 36 2.99 20.38 -9.47
N PHE A 37 3.97 20.07 -8.62
CA PHE A 37 4.97 21.03 -8.17
C PHE A 37 5.87 21.53 -9.32
N GLN A 38 6.23 20.66 -10.26
CA GLN A 38 7.01 21.00 -11.46
C GLN A 38 6.19 21.69 -12.56
N SER A 39 4.86 21.66 -12.49
CA SER A 39 4.02 22.38 -13.43
C SER A 39 4.19 23.90 -13.29
N ASN A 40 3.87 24.68 -14.32
CA ASN A 40 3.90 26.15 -14.28
C ASN A 40 2.72 26.73 -13.45
N TRP A 41 2.47 26.20 -12.26
CA TRP A 41 1.36 26.57 -11.39
C TRP A 41 1.41 28.03 -10.92
N TYR A 42 2.59 28.65 -10.95
CA TYR A 42 2.81 30.06 -10.64
C TYR A 42 2.24 31.03 -11.68
N LEU A 43 2.04 30.57 -12.92
CA LEU A 43 1.51 31.38 -14.02
C LEU A 43 -0.03 31.31 -14.11
N LEU A 44 -0.67 30.56 -13.22
CA LEU A 44 -2.10 30.30 -13.22
C LEU A 44 -2.86 31.31 -12.34
N ASN A 45 -4.19 31.41 -12.53
CA ASN A 45 -5.05 32.27 -11.72
C ASN A 45 -4.91 32.00 -10.22
N HIS A 46 -5.12 33.04 -9.41
CA HIS A 46 -4.95 32.99 -7.95
C HIS A 46 -5.83 31.93 -7.26
N GLU A 47 -7.03 31.68 -7.78
CA GLU A 47 -7.92 30.60 -7.34
C GLU A 47 -7.32 29.21 -7.61
N THR A 48 -6.79 29.00 -8.81
CA THR A 48 -6.23 27.73 -9.25
C THR A 48 -4.89 27.44 -8.57
N GLN A 49 -4.09 28.48 -8.30
CA GLN A 49 -2.85 28.38 -7.53
C GLN A 49 -3.11 27.86 -6.10
N LYS A 50 -4.14 28.39 -5.44
CA LYS A 50 -4.53 27.96 -4.09
C LYS A 50 -5.02 26.50 -4.10
N LEU A 51 -5.78 26.11 -5.12
CA LEU A 51 -6.19 24.72 -5.34
C LEU A 51 -5.00 23.78 -5.53
N VAL A 52 -4.05 24.13 -6.40
CA VAL A 52 -2.85 23.32 -6.64
C VAL A 52 -2.02 23.17 -5.36
N GLN A 53 -1.84 24.24 -4.59
CA GLN A 53 -1.15 24.18 -3.30
C GLN A 53 -1.86 23.24 -2.32
N MET A 54 -3.20 23.30 -2.22
CA MET A 54 -3.97 22.36 -1.39
C MET A 54 -3.80 20.91 -1.84
N VAL A 55 -3.80 20.65 -3.15
CA VAL A 55 -3.59 19.30 -3.70
C VAL A 55 -2.18 18.80 -3.40
N ILE A 56 -1.14 19.62 -3.61
CA ILE A 56 0.25 19.26 -3.28
C ILE A 56 0.39 18.93 -1.79
N LEU A 57 -0.18 19.75 -0.90
CA LEU A 57 -0.16 19.51 0.54
C LEU A 57 -0.86 18.21 0.92
N ARG A 58 -1.96 17.88 0.22
CA ARG A 58 -2.73 16.66 0.44
C ARG A 58 -2.04 15.40 -0.10
N THR A 59 -1.30 15.52 -1.21
CA THR A 59 -0.49 14.42 -1.78
C THR A 59 0.78 14.12 -0.98
N ARG A 60 1.27 15.07 -0.17
CA ARG A 60 2.41 14.84 0.75
C ARG A 60 2.08 13.87 1.87
N ARG A 61 0.80 13.69 2.20
CA ARG A 61 0.36 12.60 3.05
C ARG A 61 0.17 11.41 2.12
N ASP A 62 1.21 10.58 2.01
CA ASP A 62 1.15 9.35 1.23
C ASP A 62 -0.18 8.66 1.50
N LEU A 63 -0.90 8.32 0.43
CA LEU A 63 -2.12 7.50 0.47
C LEU A 63 -1.74 6.07 0.89
N THR A 64 -1.26 5.93 2.11
CA THR A 64 -1.08 4.65 2.75
C THR A 64 -2.45 4.20 3.18
N MET A 65 -3.02 3.24 2.45
CA MET A 65 -4.22 2.54 2.88
C MET A 65 -3.88 1.83 4.19
N SER A 66 -4.18 2.46 5.32
CA SER A 66 -3.91 1.90 6.64
C SER A 66 -5.09 1.00 7.02
N ILE A 67 -4.87 -0.30 7.12
CA ILE A 67 -5.83 -1.20 7.79
C ILE A 67 -5.56 -1.09 9.28
N GLY A 68 -6.22 -0.12 9.93
CA GLY A 68 -6.29 0.03 11.40
C GLY A 68 -5.03 -0.39 12.16
N PHE A 69 -5.11 -1.54 12.85
CA PHE A 69 -4.05 -2.08 13.73
C PHE A 69 -2.83 -2.66 12.99
N PHE A 70 -2.97 -3.03 11.71
CA PHE A 70 -1.85 -3.58 10.91
C PHE A 70 -1.01 -2.49 10.23
N GLY A 71 -1.39 -1.22 10.36
CA GLY A 71 -0.67 -0.09 9.78
C GLY A 71 -0.87 0.03 8.26
N ALA A 72 0.05 0.77 7.61
CA ALA A 72 0.06 0.97 6.17
C ALA A 72 0.14 -0.38 5.44
N MET A 73 -0.81 -0.66 4.55
CA MET A 73 -0.80 -1.87 3.75
C MET A 73 0.26 -1.75 2.66
N THR A 74 1.49 -2.15 2.98
CA THR A 74 2.60 -2.24 2.03
C THR A 74 3.04 -3.69 1.91
N THR A 75 4.00 -3.95 1.02
CA THR A 75 4.65 -5.25 0.85
C THR A 75 5.19 -5.79 2.18
N ASP A 76 5.64 -4.90 3.08
CA ASP A 76 6.11 -5.26 4.42
C ASP A 76 5.00 -5.88 5.30
N SER A 77 3.78 -5.36 5.20
CA SER A 77 2.62 -5.85 5.96
C SER A 77 2.20 -7.25 5.49
N VAL A 78 2.30 -7.52 4.18
CA VAL A 78 2.09 -8.88 3.62
C VAL A 78 3.13 -9.86 4.17
N ILE A 79 4.41 -9.44 4.21
CA ILE A 79 5.49 -10.25 4.77
C ILE A 79 5.27 -10.49 6.28
N LEU A 80 4.77 -9.49 7.01
CA LEU A 80 4.47 -9.60 8.44
C LEU A 80 3.35 -10.62 8.70
N VAL A 81 2.28 -10.59 7.91
CA VAL A 81 1.21 -11.60 7.98
C VAL A 81 1.76 -13.00 7.70
N LEU A 82 2.60 -13.15 6.68
CA LEU A 82 3.21 -14.44 6.34
C LEU A 82 4.14 -14.97 7.44
N LYS A 83 4.94 -14.08 8.04
CA LYS A 83 5.79 -14.40 9.21
C LYS A 83 4.95 -14.79 10.43
N GLY A 84 3.85 -14.10 10.67
CA GLY A 84 2.89 -14.45 11.73
C GLY A 84 2.30 -15.84 11.52
N ALA A 85 1.87 -16.16 10.29
CA ALA A 85 1.36 -17.48 9.94
C ALA A 85 2.42 -18.58 10.12
N TYR A 86 3.67 -18.35 9.66
CA TYR A 86 4.76 -19.31 9.86
C TYR A 86 5.09 -19.52 11.34
N SER A 87 5.15 -18.44 12.13
CA SER A 87 5.37 -18.52 13.57
C SER A 87 4.27 -19.34 14.26
N TYR A 88 3.01 -19.13 13.88
CA TYR A 88 1.88 -19.89 14.39
C TYR A 88 1.98 -21.38 14.03
N ILE A 89 2.30 -21.70 12.78
CA ILE A 89 2.51 -23.09 12.33
C ILE A 89 3.67 -23.73 13.12
N ASN A 90 4.76 -23.01 13.33
CA ASN A 90 5.92 -23.52 14.07
C ASN A 90 5.65 -23.69 15.57
N LEU A 91 4.75 -22.89 16.15
CA LEU A 91 4.29 -23.07 17.53
C LEU A 91 3.29 -24.23 17.67
N MET A 92 2.41 -24.40 16.68
CA MET A 92 1.40 -25.46 16.66
C MET A 92 1.99 -26.83 16.32
N ASN A 93 3.13 -26.89 15.62
CA ASN A 93 3.86 -28.12 15.40
C ASN A 93 4.63 -28.48 16.68
N PRO A 94 4.13 -29.40 17.53
CA PRO A 94 4.83 -29.76 18.75
C PRO A 94 6.13 -30.43 18.32
N ARG A 95 7.27 -29.84 18.67
CA ARG A 95 8.54 -30.54 18.56
C ARG A 95 8.48 -31.75 19.52
N ASN A 96 8.44 -32.96 18.95
CA ASN A 96 8.93 -34.15 19.64
C ASN A 96 10.44 -34.04 19.83
#